data_AF-A0A847BHB7-F1
#
_entry.id   AF-A0A847BHB7-F1
#
_cell.length_a   1.000
_cell.length_b   1.000
_cell.length_c   1.000
_cell.angle_alpha   90.00
_cell.angle_beta   90.00
_cell.angle_gamma   90.00
#
_symmetry.space_group_name_H-M   'P 1'
#
loop_
_entity.id
_entity.type
_entity.pdbx_description
1 polymer ?
#
loop_
_entity_poly.entity_id
_entity_poly.type
_entity_poly.pdbx_seq_one_letter_code
_entity_poly.pdbx_strand_id
1 'polypeptide(L)'
;MTKVFQFGETMPEYAVPVLNEREVRAGAGILFFAAMIGFFQAFQLGDFTLMRLVVLAFFVDFSIRVLINPRYAPSLVLGRLMVGNQEPEYVGAPQKRFAWTLGLVMATTVMILVYGLNMAGPVGLSICLACIVLMFFETAFGICIGCKLYNLAFKEKAQLCPGGVCSLTTRAPITEVKRSHLVVAALIIAALLAAAPFVAQLEQPQRSTGAAAVSVTE
;
A
#
# COMPACT_ATOMS: atom_id res chain seq x y z
N MET A 1 -5.08 -14.03 -28.24
CA MET A 1 -4.08 -12.95 -28.39
C MET A 1 -4.32 -11.92 -27.30
N THR A 2 -3.32 -11.69 -26.45
CA THR A 2 -3.40 -10.70 -25.38
C THR A 2 -3.39 -9.31 -26.00
N LYS A 3 -4.46 -8.53 -25.84
CA LYS A 3 -4.49 -7.15 -26.32
C LYS A 3 -3.53 -6.31 -25.47
N VAL A 4 -2.69 -5.51 -26.13
CA VAL A 4 -1.72 -4.63 -25.45
C VAL A 4 -2.45 -3.65 -24.53
N PHE A 5 -3.60 -3.12 -24.97
CA PHE A 5 -4.50 -2.29 -24.17
C PHE A 5 -5.66 -3.15 -23.64
N GLN A 6 -5.46 -3.74 -22.47
CA GLN A 6 -6.50 -4.48 -21.76
C GLN A 6 -6.30 -4.30 -20.25
N PHE A 7 -7.39 -4.08 -19.53
CA PHE A 7 -7.35 -3.94 -18.08
C PHE A 7 -7.88 -5.21 -17.41
N GLY A 8 -6.98 -5.98 -16.79
CA GLY A 8 -7.29 -7.28 -16.19
C GLY A 8 -7.32 -8.44 -17.19
N GLU A 9 -7.39 -9.65 -16.67
CA GLU A 9 -7.45 -10.89 -17.43
C GLU A 9 -8.92 -11.33 -17.60
N THR A 10 -9.29 -11.68 -18.83
CA THR A 10 -10.63 -12.19 -19.13
C THR A 10 -10.61 -13.71 -19.02
N MET A 11 -11.38 -14.26 -18.09
CA MET A 11 -11.55 -15.70 -17.92
C MET A 11 -13.02 -16.06 -18.18
N PRO A 12 -13.32 -17.19 -18.85
CA PRO A 12 -14.68 -17.55 -19.24
C PRO A 12 -15.61 -17.79 -18.04
N GLU A 13 -15.04 -18.08 -16.86
CA GLU A 13 -15.75 -18.30 -15.61
C GLU A 13 -16.21 -17.03 -14.89
N TYR A 14 -15.73 -15.84 -15.28
CA TYR A 14 -16.06 -14.58 -14.65
C TYR A 14 -16.71 -13.60 -15.63
N ALA A 15 -17.78 -12.92 -15.18
CA ALA A 15 -18.51 -11.94 -15.99
C ALA A 15 -17.73 -10.64 -16.24
N VAL A 16 -16.73 -10.34 -15.40
CA VAL A 16 -15.87 -9.15 -15.50
C VAL A 16 -14.41 -9.57 -15.60
N PRO A 17 -13.53 -8.74 -16.21
CA PRO A 17 -12.10 -8.98 -16.15
C PRO A 17 -11.63 -9.03 -14.70
N VAL A 18 -10.68 -9.92 -14.42
CA VAL A 18 -10.17 -10.18 -13.08
C VAL A 18 -8.69 -9.85 -12.94
N LEU A 19 -8.27 -9.64 -11.70
CA LEU A 19 -6.88 -9.51 -11.30
C LEU A 19 -6.60 -10.45 -10.14
N ASN A 20 -5.35 -10.89 -10.00
CA ASN A 20 -4.93 -11.63 -8.82
C ASN A 20 -4.71 -10.67 -7.64
N GLU A 21 -5.56 -10.73 -6.62
CA GLU A 21 -5.49 -9.87 -5.43
C GLU A 21 -4.18 -10.03 -4.67
N ARG A 22 -3.57 -11.23 -4.67
CA ARG A 22 -2.28 -11.44 -4.01
C ARG A 22 -1.17 -10.62 -4.67
N GLU A 23 -1.16 -10.59 -6.00
CA GLU A 23 -0.24 -9.76 -6.79
C GLU A 23 -0.48 -8.27 -6.52
N VAL A 24 -1.74 -7.85 -6.50
CA VAL A 24 -2.13 -6.45 -6.23
C VAL A 24 -1.68 -6.01 -4.84
N ARG A 25 -1.91 -6.84 -3.81
CA ARG A 25 -1.51 -6.58 -2.42
C ARG A 25 0.01 -6.56 -2.26
N ALA A 26 0.73 -7.48 -2.91
CA ALA A 26 2.18 -7.47 -2.92
C ALA A 26 2.75 -6.20 -3.57
N GLY A 27 2.20 -5.78 -4.72
CA GLY A 27 2.57 -4.53 -5.37
C GLY A 27 2.29 -3.30 -4.50
N ALA A 28 1.14 -3.28 -3.81
CA ALA A 28 0.82 -2.24 -2.83
C ALA A 28 1.82 -2.22 -1.66
N GLY A 29 2.26 -3.38 -1.17
CA GLY A 29 3.27 -3.49 -0.12
C GLY A 29 4.65 -2.94 -0.53
N ILE A 30 5.10 -3.24 -1.76
CA ILE A 30 6.38 -2.75 -2.29
C ILE A 30 6.39 -1.22 -2.36
N LEU A 31 5.34 -0.66 -2.97
CA LEU A 31 5.18 0.78 -3.11
C LEU A 31 4.99 1.47 -1.75
N PHE A 32 4.20 0.88 -0.83
CA PHE A 32 4.05 1.35 0.55
C PHE A 32 5.40 1.46 1.26
N PHE A 33 6.24 0.43 1.16
CA PHE A 33 7.53 0.41 1.82
C PHE A 33 8.46 1.51 1.28
N ALA A 34 8.54 1.65 -0.05
CA ALA A 34 9.32 2.72 -0.68
C ALA A 34 8.81 4.12 -0.29
N ALA A 35 7.50 4.33 -0.28
CA ALA A 35 6.88 5.59 0.12
C ALA A 35 7.10 5.91 1.59
N MET A 36 7.03 4.91 2.47
CA MET A 36 7.29 5.08 3.89
C MET A 36 8.74 5.56 4.13
N ILE A 37 9.73 4.93 3.49
CA ILE A 37 11.14 5.35 3.60
C ILE A 37 11.33 6.77 3.04
N GLY A 38 10.80 7.05 1.84
CA GLY A 38 10.90 8.36 1.23
C GLY A 38 10.24 9.47 2.06
N PHE A 39 9.09 9.16 2.67
CA PHE A 39 8.37 10.09 3.55
C PHE A 39 9.13 10.37 4.84
N PHE A 40 9.64 9.34 5.53
CA PHE A 40 10.42 9.56 6.76
C PHE A 40 11.73 10.30 6.50
N GLN A 41 12.42 10.01 5.38
CA GLN A 41 13.62 10.74 4.99
C GLN A 41 13.31 12.22 4.77
N ALA A 42 12.27 12.53 3.98
CA ALA A 42 11.85 13.90 3.72
C ALA A 42 11.39 14.63 4.99
N PHE A 43 10.63 13.94 5.86
CA PHE A 43 10.09 14.53 7.08
C PHE A 43 11.17 14.81 8.13
N GLN A 44 12.13 13.89 8.31
CA GLN A 44 13.12 13.97 9.38
C GLN A 44 14.40 14.69 8.97
N LEU A 45 14.88 14.47 7.74
CA LEU A 45 16.15 14.98 7.25
C LEU A 45 15.99 16.19 6.32
N GLY A 46 14.77 16.47 5.85
CA GLY A 46 14.52 17.52 4.86
C GLY A 46 15.09 17.22 3.47
N ASP A 47 15.57 15.99 3.24
CA ASP A 47 16.06 15.55 1.93
C ASP A 47 14.88 14.98 1.11
N PHE A 48 14.54 15.68 0.04
CA PHE A 48 13.44 15.32 -0.85
C PHE A 48 13.89 14.48 -2.06
N THR A 49 15.17 14.13 -2.16
CA THR A 49 15.73 13.41 -3.30
C THR A 49 15.08 12.03 -3.45
N LEU A 50 15.03 11.25 -2.36
CA LEU A 50 14.39 9.94 -2.39
C LEU A 50 12.87 10.08 -2.59
N MET A 51 12.23 11.04 -1.93
CA MET A 51 10.80 11.29 -2.09
C MET A 51 10.43 11.59 -3.55
N ARG A 52 11.22 12.41 -4.24
CA ARG A 52 11.07 12.73 -5.67
C ARG A 52 11.12 11.48 -6.55
N LEU A 53 12.12 10.63 -6.33
CA LEU A 53 12.27 9.36 -7.05
C LEU A 53 11.07 8.44 -6.81
N VAL A 54 10.59 8.35 -5.56
CA VAL A 54 9.43 7.52 -5.24
C VAL A 54 8.16 8.06 -5.90
N VAL A 55 7.93 9.38 -5.87
CA VAL A 55 6.77 10.01 -6.53
C VAL A 55 6.81 9.77 -8.04
N LEU A 56 7.99 9.87 -8.67
CA LEU A 56 8.17 9.54 -10.07
C LEU A 56 7.84 8.08 -10.36
N ALA A 57 8.37 7.15 -9.56
CA ALA A 57 8.08 5.73 -9.70
C ALA A 57 6.58 5.42 -9.55
N PHE A 58 5.92 6.03 -8.57
CA PHE A 58 4.46 5.92 -8.36
C PHE A 58 3.68 6.38 -9.57
N PHE A 59 3.99 7.58 -10.08
CA PHE A 59 3.32 8.12 -11.25
C PHE A 59 3.48 7.21 -12.48
N VAL A 60 4.69 6.73 -12.75
CA VAL A 60 4.94 5.80 -13.86
C VAL A 60 4.18 4.49 -13.67
N ASP A 61 4.26 3.90 -12.48
CA ASP A 61 3.60 2.63 -12.17
C ASP A 61 2.07 2.74 -12.33
N PHE A 62 1.43 3.74 -11.71
CA PHE A 62 -0.01 3.95 -11.84
C PHE A 62 -0.44 4.35 -13.26
N SER A 63 0.38 5.10 -13.99
CA SER A 63 0.13 5.42 -15.40
C SER A 63 0.11 4.15 -16.25
N ILE A 64 1.08 3.27 -16.09
CA ILE A 64 1.13 1.99 -16.80
C ILE A 64 -0.10 1.14 -16.44
N ARG A 65 -0.47 1.05 -15.15
CA ARG A 65 -1.64 0.29 -14.70
C ARG A 65 -2.94 0.77 -15.34
N VAL A 66 -3.17 2.08 -15.36
CA VAL A 66 -4.47 2.66 -15.75
C VAL A 66 -4.58 2.90 -17.25
N LEU A 67 -3.50 3.33 -17.91
CA LEU A 67 -3.50 3.76 -19.31
C LEU A 67 -3.08 2.66 -20.30
N ILE A 68 -2.17 1.78 -19.90
CA ILE A 68 -1.61 0.74 -20.78
C ILE A 68 -2.20 -0.61 -20.43
N ASN A 69 -1.65 -1.25 -19.38
CA ASN A 69 -2.06 -2.56 -18.92
C ASN A 69 -1.40 -2.85 -17.56
N PRO A 70 -2.15 -3.25 -16.52
CA PRO A 70 -1.57 -3.61 -15.23
C PRO A 70 -0.58 -4.76 -15.29
N ARG A 71 -0.63 -5.61 -16.31
CA ARG A 71 0.32 -6.70 -16.53
C ARG A 71 1.78 -6.23 -16.62
N TYR A 72 2.03 -4.99 -17.02
CA TYR A 72 3.36 -4.41 -17.20
C TYR A 72 3.78 -3.47 -16.07
N ALA A 73 2.92 -3.23 -15.08
CA ALA A 73 3.25 -2.32 -13.99
C ALA A 73 4.41 -2.91 -13.16
N PRO A 74 5.54 -2.20 -12.99
CA PRO A 74 6.74 -2.75 -12.36
C PRO A 74 6.50 -3.37 -10.99
N SER A 75 5.72 -2.71 -10.14
CA SER A 75 5.40 -3.22 -8.80
C SER A 75 4.50 -4.45 -8.83
N LEU A 76 3.60 -4.59 -9.82
CA LEU A 76 2.78 -5.79 -9.99
C LEU A 76 3.58 -6.95 -10.56
N VAL A 77 4.52 -6.67 -11.48
CA VAL A 77 5.47 -7.68 -11.99
C VAL A 77 6.32 -8.24 -10.84
N LEU A 78 6.87 -7.38 -9.99
CA LEU A 78 7.61 -7.80 -8.80
C LEU A 78 6.70 -8.54 -7.79
N GLY A 79 5.47 -8.06 -7.60
CA GLY A 79 4.48 -8.74 -6.77
C GLY A 79 4.22 -10.16 -7.25
N ARG A 80 3.99 -10.33 -8.56
CA ARG A 80 3.76 -11.63 -9.20
C ARG A 80 4.97 -12.55 -9.08
N LEU A 81 6.18 -12.03 -9.20
CA LEU A 81 7.41 -12.81 -8.98
C LEU A 81 7.45 -13.38 -7.55
N MET A 82 7.03 -12.60 -6.55
CA MET A 82 7.08 -13.01 -5.14
C MET A 82 5.94 -13.96 -4.75
N VAL A 83 4.73 -13.78 -5.28
CA VAL A 83 3.53 -14.54 -4.88
C VAL A 83 3.07 -15.56 -5.92
N GLY A 84 3.83 -15.77 -7.00
CA GLY A 84 3.42 -16.61 -8.14
C GLY A 84 3.21 -18.10 -7.84
N ASN A 85 3.77 -18.61 -6.74
CA ASN A 85 3.60 -19.99 -6.29
C ASN A 85 2.45 -20.17 -5.28
N GLN A 86 1.56 -19.18 -5.15
CA GLN A 86 0.38 -19.23 -4.28
C GLN A 86 -0.90 -19.38 -5.11
N GLU A 87 -1.93 -20.00 -4.54
CA GLU A 87 -3.24 -20.06 -5.19
C GLU A 87 -3.78 -18.64 -5.46
N PRO A 88 -4.13 -18.31 -6.72
CA PRO A 88 -4.59 -16.97 -7.08
C PRO A 88 -5.93 -16.66 -6.43
N GLU A 89 -6.09 -15.42 -5.98
CA GLU A 89 -7.36 -14.90 -5.48
C GLU A 89 -7.89 -13.88 -6.48
N TYR A 90 -9.02 -14.14 -7.13
CA TYR A 90 -9.52 -13.27 -8.19
C TYR A 90 -10.43 -12.16 -7.67
N VAL A 91 -10.14 -10.93 -8.08
CA VAL A 91 -10.96 -9.75 -7.81
C VAL A 91 -11.35 -9.02 -9.09
N GLY A 92 -12.49 -8.36 -9.07
CA GLY A 92 -12.97 -7.59 -10.21
C GLY A 92 -12.03 -6.44 -10.55
N ALA A 93 -11.65 -6.36 -11.83
CA ALA A 93 -10.78 -5.31 -12.33
C ALA A 93 -11.45 -3.92 -12.37
N PRO A 94 -12.75 -3.73 -12.68
CA PRO A 94 -13.36 -2.40 -12.75
C PRO A 94 -13.21 -1.56 -11.48
N GLN A 95 -13.46 -2.14 -10.30
CA GLN A 95 -13.30 -1.44 -9.03
C GLN A 95 -11.83 -1.09 -8.70
N LYS A 96 -10.88 -1.94 -9.11
CA LYS A 96 -9.44 -1.68 -8.93
C LYS A 96 -8.96 -0.58 -9.87
N ARG A 97 -9.51 -0.52 -11.09
CA ARG A 97 -9.23 0.58 -12.03
C ARG A 97 -9.59 1.93 -11.42
N PHE A 98 -10.77 2.04 -10.80
CA PHE A 98 -11.18 3.25 -10.11
C PHE A 98 -10.22 3.62 -8.98
N ALA A 99 -9.85 2.66 -8.13
CA ALA A 99 -8.91 2.89 -7.04
C ALA A 99 -7.53 3.37 -7.54
N TRP A 100 -7.01 2.77 -8.61
CA TRP A 100 -5.73 3.17 -9.20
C TRP A 100 -5.80 4.50 -9.94
N THR A 101 -6.94 4.88 -10.53
CA THR A 101 -7.14 6.22 -11.08
C THR A 101 -7.07 7.28 -9.97
N LEU A 102 -7.68 7.03 -8.80
CA LEU A 102 -7.52 7.91 -7.64
C LEU A 102 -6.05 8.01 -7.21
N GLY A 103 -5.34 6.88 -7.17
CA GLY A 103 -3.90 6.83 -6.92
C GLY A 103 -3.10 7.68 -7.91
N LEU A 104 -3.41 7.59 -9.21
CA LEU A 104 -2.77 8.36 -10.27
C LEU A 104 -3.03 9.87 -10.11
N VAL A 105 -4.26 10.28 -9.77
CA VAL A 105 -4.59 11.69 -9.51
C VAL A 105 -3.80 12.24 -8.32
N MET A 106 -3.70 11.48 -7.23
CA MET A 106 -2.91 11.88 -6.06
C MET A 106 -1.42 11.96 -6.40
N ALA A 107 -0.86 10.95 -7.09
CA ALA A 107 0.53 10.94 -7.51
C ALA A 107 0.86 12.10 -8.47
N THR A 108 -0.03 12.41 -9.41
CA THR A 108 0.12 13.53 -10.35
C THR A 108 0.10 14.86 -9.61
N THR A 109 -0.82 15.03 -8.67
CA THR A 109 -0.89 16.25 -7.83
C THR A 109 0.43 16.45 -7.06
N VAL A 110 0.93 15.43 -6.38
CA VAL A 110 2.20 15.52 -5.63
C VAL A 110 3.38 15.75 -6.59
N MET A 111 3.39 15.10 -7.76
CA MET A 111 4.41 15.31 -8.77
C MET A 111 4.45 16.78 -9.23
N ILE A 112 3.30 17.39 -9.51
CA ILE A 112 3.21 18.81 -9.89
C ILE A 112 3.73 19.70 -8.75
N LEU A 113 3.33 19.44 -7.50
CA LEU A 113 3.79 20.20 -6.35
C LEU A 113 5.32 20.14 -6.21
N VAL A 114 5.91 18.95 -6.31
CA VAL A 114 7.32 18.73 -5.98
C VAL A 114 8.26 19.04 -7.15
N TYR A 115 7.90 18.69 -8.38
CA TYR A 115 8.72 18.94 -9.58
C TYR A 115 8.38 20.23 -10.30
N GLY A 116 7.09 20.59 -10.37
CA GLY A 116 6.64 21.79 -11.07
C GLY A 116 6.79 23.05 -10.23
N LEU A 117 6.22 23.03 -9.02
CA LEU A 117 6.22 24.19 -8.12
C LEU A 117 7.39 24.19 -7.13
N ASN A 118 8.15 23.09 -7.04
CA ASN A 118 9.21 22.92 -6.05
C ASN A 118 8.73 23.15 -4.60
N MET A 119 7.48 22.80 -4.32
CA MET A 119 6.82 23.04 -3.03
C MET A 119 6.70 21.73 -2.25
N ALA A 120 7.44 21.66 -1.14
CA ALA A 120 7.26 20.64 -0.11
C ALA A 120 6.42 21.19 1.05
N GLY A 121 5.13 21.41 0.78
CA GLY A 121 4.18 21.97 1.75
C GLY A 121 3.40 20.90 2.54
N PRO A 122 2.66 21.32 3.59
CA PRO A 122 1.77 20.44 4.36
C PRO A 122 0.75 19.69 3.50
N VAL A 123 0.31 20.29 2.40
CA VAL A 123 -0.62 19.66 1.43
C VAL A 123 0.04 18.47 0.73
N GLY A 124 1.28 18.60 0.29
CA GLY A 124 2.00 17.48 -0.34
C GLY A 124 2.24 16.35 0.66
N LEU A 125 2.67 16.69 1.87
CA LEU A 125 2.87 15.71 2.95
C LEU A 125 1.58 15.00 3.36
N SER A 126 0.46 15.71 3.46
CA SER A 126 -0.82 15.09 3.84
C SER A 126 -1.34 14.14 2.75
N ILE A 127 -1.18 14.47 1.47
CA ILE A 127 -1.51 13.57 0.36
C ILE A 127 -0.60 12.33 0.39
N CYS A 128 0.71 12.50 0.57
CA CYS A 128 1.65 11.38 0.70
C CYS A 128 1.26 10.45 1.87
N LEU A 129 0.96 11.03 3.04
CA LEU A 129 0.51 10.27 4.21
C LEU A 129 -0.79 9.52 3.94
N ALA A 130 -1.77 10.18 3.31
CA ALA A 130 -3.03 9.55 2.92
C ALA A 130 -2.78 8.35 1.98
N CYS A 131 -1.94 8.50 0.96
CA CYS A 131 -1.53 7.41 0.07
C CYS A 131 -0.91 6.24 0.85
N ILE A 132 0.06 6.52 1.73
CA ILE A 132 0.73 5.51 2.55
C ILE A 132 -0.29 4.73 3.40
N VAL A 133 -1.23 5.44 4.03
CA VAL A 133 -2.30 4.81 4.82
C VAL A 133 -3.19 3.93 3.92
N LEU A 134 -3.68 4.43 2.79
CA LEU A 134 -4.53 3.66 1.87
C LEU A 134 -3.83 2.38 1.40
N MET A 135 -2.55 2.48 1.05
CA MET A 135 -1.76 1.32 0.62
C MET A 135 -1.50 0.34 1.75
N PHE A 136 -1.23 0.82 2.97
CA PHE A 136 -1.10 -0.02 4.16
C PHE A 136 -2.35 -0.86 4.40
N PHE A 137 -3.54 -0.25 4.30
CA PHE A 137 -4.81 -0.97 4.43
C PHE A 137 -4.99 -2.03 3.32
N GLU A 138 -4.54 -1.76 2.10
CA GLU A 138 -4.59 -2.75 1.02
C GLU A 138 -3.61 -3.91 1.27
N THR A 139 -2.35 -3.62 1.63
CA THR A 139 -1.33 -4.65 1.85
C THR A 139 -1.60 -5.49 3.11
N ALA A 140 -1.76 -4.86 4.27
CA ALA A 140 -1.92 -5.54 5.55
C ALA A 140 -3.33 -6.11 5.73
N PHE A 141 -4.33 -5.25 5.47
CA PHE A 141 -5.77 -5.49 5.53
C PHE A 141 -6.32 -6.51 4.51
N GLY A 142 -5.82 -6.44 3.28
CA GLY A 142 -6.62 -6.83 2.12
C GLY A 142 -7.85 -5.93 1.93
N ILE A 143 -7.87 -4.73 2.53
CA ILE A 143 -9.02 -3.81 2.48
C ILE A 143 -8.71 -2.67 1.51
N CYS A 144 -9.29 -2.74 0.32
CA CYS A 144 -9.23 -1.68 -0.68
C CYS A 144 -10.28 -0.59 -0.37
N ILE A 145 -9.86 0.52 0.27
CA ILE A 145 -10.74 1.65 0.59
C ILE A 145 -11.29 2.31 -0.69
N GLY A 146 -10.47 2.42 -1.75
CA GLY A 146 -10.92 2.92 -3.05
C GLY A 146 -12.05 2.09 -3.66
N CYS A 147 -12.00 0.76 -3.49
CA CYS A 147 -13.05 -0.15 -3.94
C CYS A 147 -14.33 0.00 -3.12
N LYS A 148 -14.23 0.31 -1.81
CA LYS A 148 -15.41 0.65 -0.99
C LYS A 148 -16.05 1.96 -1.44
N LEU A 149 -15.24 2.97 -1.78
CA LEU A 149 -15.75 4.23 -2.31
C LEU A 149 -16.43 4.04 -3.67
N TYR A 150 -15.89 3.17 -4.53
CA TYR A 150 -16.54 2.77 -5.78
C TYR A 150 -17.96 2.21 -5.54
N ASN A 151 -18.12 1.28 -4.58
CA ASN A 151 -19.42 0.71 -4.23
C ASN A 151 -20.43 1.74 -3.69
N LEU A 152 -19.95 2.81 -3.05
CA LEU A 152 -20.80 3.87 -2.54
C LEU A 152 -21.22 4.85 -3.65
N ALA A 153 -20.32 5.10 -4.61
CA ALA A 153 -20.52 6.08 -5.67
C ALA A 153 -21.28 5.54 -6.90
N PHE A 154 -21.10 4.25 -7.23
CA PHE A 154 -21.69 3.64 -8.42
C PHE A 154 -22.85 2.69 -8.05
N LYS A 155 -23.91 2.73 -8.88
CA LYS A 155 -25.09 1.85 -8.70
C LYS A 155 -24.77 0.38 -8.98
N GLU A 156 -23.79 0.12 -9.84
CA GLU A 156 -23.27 -1.21 -10.09
C GLU A 156 -22.37 -1.62 -8.92
N LYS A 157 -22.82 -2.61 -8.15
CA LYS A 157 -22.04 -3.15 -7.03
C LYS A 157 -20.80 -3.88 -7.57
N ALA A 158 -19.66 -3.68 -6.91
CA ALA A 158 -18.45 -4.42 -7.21
C ALA A 158 -18.72 -5.93 -7.15
N GLN A 159 -18.30 -6.62 -8.20
CA GLN A 159 -18.32 -8.07 -8.30
C GLN A 159 -16.94 -8.59 -7.93
N LEU A 160 -16.86 -9.77 -7.29
CA LEU A 160 -15.59 -10.38 -6.87
C LEU A 160 -14.77 -9.43 -5.98
N CYS A 161 -15.27 -9.19 -4.77
CA CYS A 161 -14.62 -8.31 -3.80
C CYS A 161 -13.45 -9.01 -3.10
N PRO A 162 -12.39 -8.27 -2.69
CA PRO A 162 -11.26 -8.84 -1.96
C PRO A 162 -11.71 -9.66 -0.75
N GLY A 163 -11.11 -10.83 -0.54
CA GLY A 163 -11.47 -11.77 0.51
C GLY A 163 -12.85 -12.42 0.35
N GLY A 164 -13.46 -12.35 -0.82
CA GLY A 164 -14.80 -12.90 -1.07
C GLY A 164 -15.91 -12.18 -0.30
N VAL A 165 -15.66 -10.98 0.24
CA VAL A 165 -16.61 -10.32 1.17
C VAL A 165 -17.99 -10.03 0.60
N CYS A 166 -18.11 -9.98 -0.73
CA CYS A 166 -19.39 -9.74 -1.39
C CYS A 166 -20.27 -11.00 -1.51
N SER A 167 -19.71 -12.20 -1.34
CA SER A 167 -20.45 -13.47 -1.30
C SER A 167 -20.58 -14.08 0.11
N LEU A 168 -19.90 -13.50 1.11
CA LEU A 168 -20.00 -13.96 2.49
C LEU A 168 -21.39 -13.67 3.09
N THR A 169 -22.16 -14.73 3.37
CA THR A 169 -23.45 -14.63 4.08
C THR A 169 -23.27 -14.73 5.60
N THR A 170 -22.36 -15.58 6.06
CA THR A 170 -22.04 -15.80 7.48
C THR A 170 -20.54 -15.86 7.68
N ARG A 171 -20.06 -15.42 8.86
CA ARG A 171 -18.64 -15.49 9.22
C ARG A 171 -18.29 -16.91 9.64
N ALA A 172 -17.12 -17.38 9.25
CA ALA A 172 -16.61 -18.66 9.72
C ALA A 172 -16.27 -18.56 11.22
N PRO A 173 -16.50 -19.60 12.05
CA PRO A 173 -16.26 -19.54 13.49
C PRO A 173 -14.83 -19.11 13.88
N ILE A 174 -13.83 -19.44 13.06
CA ILE A 174 -12.43 -19.03 13.26
C ILE A 174 -12.22 -17.50 13.16
N THR A 175 -13.11 -16.79 12.46
CA THR A 175 -13.04 -15.33 12.27
C THR A 175 -13.80 -14.55 13.35
N GLU A 176 -14.48 -15.24 14.28
CA GLU A 176 -15.24 -14.60 15.33
C GLU A 176 -14.35 -14.16 16.49
N VAL A 177 -14.45 -12.88 16.86
CA VAL A 177 -13.69 -12.31 17.99
C VAL A 177 -14.50 -12.49 19.28
N LYS A 178 -14.02 -13.34 20.18
CA LYS A 178 -14.63 -13.56 21.51
C LYS A 178 -14.28 -12.41 22.45
N ARG A 179 -15.11 -12.19 23.48
CA ARG A 179 -14.87 -11.18 24.52
C ARG A 179 -13.51 -11.35 25.21
N SER A 180 -13.06 -12.60 25.41
CA SER A 180 -11.75 -12.89 25.99
C SER A 180 -10.59 -12.32 25.16
N HIS A 181 -10.65 -12.41 23.82
CA HIS A 181 -9.62 -11.86 22.94
C HIS A 181 -9.54 -10.33 23.09
N LEU A 182 -10.70 -9.66 23.20
CA LEU A 182 -10.77 -8.21 23.40
C LEU A 182 -10.21 -7.80 24.77
N VAL A 183 -10.51 -8.56 25.83
CA VAL A 183 -9.97 -8.30 27.18
C VAL A 183 -8.45 -8.44 27.18
N VAL A 184 -7.90 -9.50 26.59
CA VAL A 184 -6.45 -9.69 26.49
C VAL A 184 -5.79 -8.55 25.70
N ALA A 185 -6.35 -8.17 24.55
CA ALA A 185 -5.84 -7.06 23.76
C ALA A 185 -5.86 -5.74 24.56
N ALA A 186 -6.96 -5.45 25.26
CA ALA A 186 -7.09 -4.27 26.09
C ALA A 186 -6.10 -4.25 27.26
N LEU A 187 -5.87 -5.39 27.92
CA LEU A 187 -4.88 -5.53 28.99
C LEU A 187 -3.46 -5.29 28.49
N ILE A 188 -3.09 -5.82 27.32
CA ILE A 188 -1.78 -5.58 26.71
C ILE A 188 -1.60 -4.10 26.41
N ILE A 189 -2.59 -3.45 25.80
CA ILE A 189 -2.54 -2.00 25.52
C ILE A 189 -2.40 -1.20 26.82
N ALA A 190 -3.20 -1.52 27.84
CA ALA A 190 -3.12 -0.86 29.14
C ALA A 190 -1.75 -1.05 29.80
N ALA A 191 -1.18 -2.26 29.73
CA ALA A 191 0.16 -2.54 30.25
C ALA A 191 1.25 -1.74 29.50
N LEU A 192 1.16 -1.62 28.17
CA LEU A 192 2.09 -0.81 27.38
C LEU A 192 1.98 0.68 27.73
N LEU A 193 0.76 1.20 27.89
CA LEU A 193 0.53 2.58 28.30
C LEU A 193 1.05 2.85 29.72
N ALA A 194 0.87 1.90 30.64
CA ALA A 194 1.39 2.00 32.01
C ALA A 194 2.93 1.92 32.06
N ALA A 195 3.54 1.13 31.17
CA ALA A 195 5.00 0.99 31.07
C ALA A 195 5.67 2.19 30.36
N ALA A 196 4.96 2.88 29.47
CA ALA A 196 5.49 4.00 28.68
C ALA A 196 6.25 5.08 29.48
N PRO A 197 5.74 5.62 30.62
CA PRO A 197 6.48 6.63 31.38
C PRO A 197 7.77 6.08 32.00
N PHE A 198 7.78 4.83 32.45
CA PHE A 198 8.98 4.18 32.99
C PHE A 198 10.01 3.96 31.88
N VAL A 199 9.59 3.46 30.72
CA VAL A 199 10.46 3.25 29.56
C VAL A 199 11.03 4.57 29.04
N ALA A 200 10.27 5.66 29.08
CA ALA A 200 10.72 6.98 28.65
C ALA A 200 11.84 7.57 29.53
N GLN A 201 12.01 7.08 30.76
CA GLN A 201 13.09 7.50 31.67
C GLN A 201 14.38 6.70 31.48
N LEU A 202 14.34 5.59 30.72
CA LEU A 202 15.53 4.79 30.45
C LEU A 202 16.51 5.58 29.58
N GLU A 203 17.79 5.47 29.92
CA GLU A 203 18.87 6.05 29.12
C GLU A 203 18.86 5.45 27.70
N GLN A 204 19.09 6.31 26.71
CA GLN A 204 19.10 5.87 25.32
C GLN A 204 20.30 4.93 25.10
N PRO A 205 20.10 3.79 24.41
CA PRO A 205 21.20 2.87 24.14
C PRO A 205 22.28 3.58 23.31
N GLN A 206 23.52 3.55 23.79
CA GLN A 206 24.64 4.10 23.03
C GLN A 206 24.86 3.24 21.78
N ARG A 207 24.81 3.87 20.60
CA ARG A 207 25.31 3.23 19.38
C ARG A 207 26.80 2.98 19.55
N SER A 208 27.24 1.75 19.38
CA SER A 208 28.66 1.41 19.34
C SER A 208 29.31 2.07 18.13
N THR A 209 29.78 3.31 18.25
CA THR A 209 30.65 3.98 17.27
C THR A 209 32.08 3.49 17.45
N GLY A 210 32.27 2.18 17.24
CA GLY A 210 33.51 1.47 17.50
C GLY A 210 33.88 0.53 16.35
N ALA A 211 33.83 1.01 15.11
CA ALA A 211 34.74 0.50 14.09
C ALA A 211 35.97 1.42 14.14
N ALA A 212 37.03 0.91 14.76
CA ALA A 212 38.31 1.56 14.86
C ALA A 212 38.69 2.18 13.51
N ALA A 213 38.97 3.48 13.51
CA ALA A 213 39.85 4.07 12.53
C ALA A 213 41.19 3.33 12.65
N VAL A 214 41.40 2.32 11.81
CA VAL A 214 42.73 1.79 11.54
C VAL A 214 43.46 2.93 10.84
N SER A 215 44.20 3.70 11.63
CA SER A 215 45.24 4.59 11.16
C SER A 215 46.25 3.74 10.38
N VAL A 216 46.14 3.78 9.05
CA VAL A 216 47.25 3.40 8.17
C VAL A 216 48.26 4.53 8.27
N THR A 217 49.18 4.39 9.22
CA THR A 217 50.46 5.09 9.22
C THR A 217 51.52 4.15 8.66
N GLU A 218 52.31 4.72 7.75
CA GLU A 218 53.47 4.22 6.99
C GLU A 218 53.19 3.59 5.63
#